data_AF-A0AAV2HLK1-F1
#
_entry.id   AF-A0AAV2HLK1-F1
#
_cell.length_a   1.000
_cell.length_b   1.000
_cell.length_c   1.000
_cell.angle_alpha   90.00
_cell.angle_beta   90.00
_cell.angle_gamma   90.00
#
_symmetry.space_group_name_H-M   'P 1'
#
loop_
_entity.id
_entity.type
_entity.pdbx_description
1 polymer ?
#
loop_
_entity_poly.entity_id
_entity_poly.type
_entity_poly.pdbx_seq_one_letter_code
_entity_poly.pdbx_strand_id
1 'polypeptide(L)'
;HYDPDCTENTTIKYLDGNKKDGYEFNSFYLVCLWFIEVYSVLNIIKEILQLITQRQFYFADIGNALEWSLYSSTLIFVTPFFSGKSFHWQWEAGAVCVFLAWFNCLVFLQRFDFFGIYVVMFLEILRTLVQVLCVFSILIIAFG
;
A
#
# COMPACT_ATOMS: atom_id res chain seq x y z
N HIS A 1 25.37 23.47 -30.53
CA HIS A 1 25.27 22.17 -29.86
C HIS A 1 23.78 21.98 -29.62
N TYR A 2 23.11 21.19 -30.46
CA TYR A 2 21.65 21.06 -30.47
C TYR A 2 21.34 19.85 -29.59
N ASP A 3 20.66 20.06 -28.46
CA ASP A 3 20.25 19.01 -27.54
C ASP A 3 19.00 18.32 -28.10
N PRO A 4 19.06 17.05 -28.52
CA PRO A 4 17.93 16.37 -29.17
C PRO A 4 16.82 15.92 -28.20
N ASP A 5 17.01 16.08 -26.89
CA ASP A 5 16.11 15.56 -25.84
C ASP A 5 14.94 16.50 -25.48
N CYS A 6 14.81 17.69 -26.10
CA CYS A 6 13.83 18.69 -25.68
C CYS A 6 12.40 18.46 -26.22
N THR A 7 12.17 17.39 -27.01
CA THR A 7 10.85 17.05 -27.59
C THR A 7 10.14 15.88 -26.90
N GLU A 8 10.75 15.22 -25.91
CA GLU A 8 10.02 14.25 -25.10
C GLU A 8 9.27 14.96 -23.97
N ASN A 9 7.94 14.95 -24.06
CA ASN A 9 7.07 15.39 -22.97
C ASN A 9 7.47 14.63 -21.70
N THR A 10 7.93 15.35 -20.67
CA THR A 10 8.32 14.78 -19.38
C THR A 10 7.27 13.84 -18.80
N THR A 11 5.98 14.12 -19.02
CA THR A 11 4.85 13.25 -18.65
C THR A 11 4.93 11.85 -19.27
N ILE A 12 5.37 11.71 -20.53
CA ILE A 12 5.51 10.41 -21.20
C ILE A 12 6.69 9.63 -20.61
N LYS A 13 7.75 10.32 -20.19
CA LYS A 13 8.91 9.71 -19.52
C LYS A 13 8.55 9.10 -18.16
N TYR A 14 7.62 9.69 -17.41
CA TYR A 14 7.09 9.10 -16.17
C TYR A 14 6.20 7.87 -16.42
N LEU A 15 5.59 7.77 -17.60
CA LEU A 15 4.68 6.69 -17.99
C LEU A 15 5.39 5.51 -18.69
N ASP A 16 6.50 5.73 -19.40
CA ASP A 16 7.25 4.64 -20.08
C ASP A 16 8.19 3.87 -19.12
N GLY A 17 8.40 4.42 -17.92
CA GLY A 17 9.31 3.86 -16.91
C GLY A 17 10.75 4.16 -17.28
N ASN A 18 11.59 4.43 -16.28
CA ASN A 18 12.98 4.74 -16.57
C ASN A 18 13.71 3.47 -17.03
N LYS A 19 13.79 3.23 -18.34
CA LYS A 19 14.58 2.13 -18.94
C LYS A 19 16.09 2.26 -18.69
N LYS A 20 16.58 3.44 -18.29
CA LYS A 20 18.02 3.75 -18.24
C LYS A 20 18.73 3.16 -17.03
N ASP A 21 17.98 2.73 -16.01
CA ASP A 21 18.54 2.06 -14.85
C ASP A 21 18.27 0.57 -15.02
N GLY A 22 19.16 -0.14 -15.71
CA GLY A 22 19.22 -1.59 -15.63
C GLY A 22 19.51 -1.94 -14.17
N TYR A 23 18.47 -2.10 -13.36
CA TYR A 23 18.62 -2.45 -11.96
C TYR A 23 19.20 -3.86 -11.90
N GLU A 24 20.52 -3.96 -11.72
CA GLU A 24 21.15 -5.21 -11.30
C GLU A 24 20.77 -5.48 -9.86
N PHE A 25 19.58 -6.02 -9.66
CA PHE A 25 19.14 -6.44 -8.35
C PHE A 25 20.03 -7.56 -7.86
N ASN A 26 20.67 -7.33 -6.71
CA ASN A 26 21.37 -8.38 -5.99
C ASN A 26 20.42 -9.58 -5.84
N SER A 27 20.92 -10.81 -6.02
CA SER A 27 20.11 -12.03 -5.94
C SER A 27 19.30 -12.12 -4.65
N PHE A 28 19.81 -11.55 -3.55
CA PHE A 28 19.09 -11.45 -2.28
C PHE A 28 17.77 -10.64 -2.41
N TYR A 29 17.79 -9.50 -3.09
CA TYR A 29 16.61 -8.65 -3.26
C TYR A 29 15.53 -9.34 -4.11
N LEU A 30 15.92 -10.04 -5.18
CA LEU A 30 14.99 -10.79 -6.02
C LEU A 30 14.30 -11.92 -5.25
N VAL A 31 15.03 -12.59 -4.35
CA VAL A 31 14.45 -13.62 -3.48
C VAL A 31 13.43 -13.00 -2.51
N CYS A 32 13.73 -11.84 -1.92
CA CYS A 32 12.78 -11.14 -1.06
C CYS A 32 11.51 -10.72 -1.81
N LEU A 33 11.63 -10.18 -3.02
CA LEU A 33 10.47 -9.82 -3.86
C LEU A 33 9.60 -11.03 -4.16
N TRP A 34 10.20 -12.14 -4.57
CA TRP A 34 9.47 -13.38 -4.82
C TRP A 34 8.75 -13.90 -3.57
N PHE A 35 9.39 -13.83 -2.41
CA PHE A 35 8.78 -14.26 -1.15
C PHE A 35 7.55 -13.40 -0.80
N ILE A 36 7.67 -12.07 -0.92
CA ILE A 36 6.58 -11.14 -0.63
C ILE A 36 5.42 -11.33 -1.63
N GLU A 37 5.73 -11.51 -2.91
CA GLU A 37 4.72 -11.73 -3.95
C GLU A 37 3.93 -13.01 -3.70
N VAL A 38 4.61 -14.13 -3.45
CA VAL A 38 3.96 -15.42 -3.14
C VAL A 38 3.11 -15.31 -1.88
N TYR A 39 3.63 -14.66 -0.83
CA TYR A 39 2.88 -14.42 0.39
C TYR A 39 1.62 -13.58 0.16
N SER A 40 1.72 -12.50 -0.64
CA SER A 40 0.58 -11.65 -0.99
C SER A 40 -0.49 -12.44 -1.76
N VAL A 41 -0.10 -13.22 -2.77
CA VAL A 41 -1.02 -14.04 -3.57
C VAL A 41 -1.75 -15.09 -2.71
N LEU A 42 -1.04 -15.77 -1.81
CA LEU A 42 -1.66 -16.73 -0.89
C LEU A 42 -2.70 -16.07 0.02
N ASN A 43 -2.41 -14.87 0.53
CA ASN A 43 -3.35 -14.13 1.36
C ASN A 43 -4.55 -13.61 0.56
N ILE A 44 -4.37 -13.20 -0.69
CA ILE A 44 -5.50 -12.84 -1.57
C ILE A 44 -6.42 -14.04 -1.78
N ILE A 45 -5.88 -15.23 -2.02
CA ILE A 45 -6.67 -16.46 -2.13
C ILE A 45 -7.46 -16.71 -0.83
N LYS A 46 -6.79 -16.58 0.33
CA LYS A 46 -7.43 -16.71 1.65
C LYS A 46 -8.58 -15.70 1.82
N GLU A 47 -8.38 -14.44 1.45
CA GLU A 47 -9.41 -13.40 1.53
C GLU A 47 -10.60 -13.68 0.61
N ILE A 48 -10.36 -14.18 -0.62
CA ILE A 48 -11.43 -14.59 -1.53
C ILE A 48 -12.27 -15.71 -0.93
N LEU A 49 -11.64 -16.70 -0.28
CA LEU A 49 -12.36 -17.78 0.42
C LEU A 49 -13.19 -17.24 1.60
N GLN A 50 -12.64 -16.29 2.37
CA GLN A 50 -13.36 -15.63 3.45
C GLN A 50 -14.57 -14.83 2.94
N LEU A 51 -14.41 -14.12 1.82
CA LEU A 51 -15.47 -13.35 1.17
C LEU A 51 -16.64 -14.25 0.72
N ILE A 52 -16.33 -15.41 0.11
CA ILE A 52 -17.35 -16.39 -0.29
C ILE A 52 -18.12 -16.92 0.93
N THR A 53 -17.43 -17.14 2.06
CA THR A 53 -18.02 -17.71 3.27
C THR A 53 -18.87 -16.71 4.07
N GLN A 54 -18.38 -15.47 4.27
CA GLN A 54 -19.00 -14.49 5.17
C GLN A 54 -19.88 -13.43 4.48
N ARG A 55 -19.86 -13.35 3.14
CA ARG A 55 -20.67 -12.58 2.18
C ARG A 55 -21.23 -11.20 2.58
N GLN A 56 -22.10 -11.10 3.59
CA GLN A 56 -22.77 -9.85 4.02
C GLN A 56 -22.03 -9.13 5.16
N PHE A 57 -21.39 -9.86 6.08
CA PHE A 57 -20.67 -9.26 7.21
C PHE A 57 -19.26 -8.77 6.82
N TYR A 58 -18.74 -9.24 5.68
CA TYR A 58 -17.40 -8.92 5.20
C TYR A 58 -17.21 -7.43 4.87
N PHE A 59 -18.22 -6.79 4.25
CA PHE A 59 -18.16 -5.39 3.86
C PHE A 59 -18.30 -4.41 5.04
N ALA A 60 -18.68 -4.88 6.23
CA ALA A 60 -18.83 -4.05 7.41
C ALA A 60 -17.56 -3.95 8.26
N ASP A 61 -16.57 -4.83 8.02
CA ASP A 61 -15.34 -4.87 8.79
C ASP A 61 -14.22 -4.10 8.07
N ILE A 62 -13.75 -3.03 8.72
CA ILE A 62 -12.68 -2.19 8.19
C ILE A 62 -11.33 -2.93 8.12
N GLY A 63 -11.15 -3.98 8.94
CA GLY A 63 -9.96 -4.82 8.90
C GLY A 63 -9.78 -5.50 7.54
N ASN A 64 -10.88 -6.02 6.97
CA ASN A 64 -10.87 -6.63 5.64
C ASN A 64 -10.50 -5.62 4.55
N ALA A 65 -11.03 -4.39 4.64
CA ALA A 65 -10.70 -3.32 3.70
C ALA A 65 -9.21 -2.94 3.77
N LEU A 66 -8.64 -2.90 4.98
CA LEU A 66 -7.22 -2.64 5.19
C LEU A 66 -6.35 -3.76 4.62
N GLU A 67 -6.71 -5.03 4.83
CA GLU A 67 -6.02 -6.19 4.23
C GLU A 67 -6.03 -6.14 2.70
N TRP A 68 -7.18 -5.88 2.07
CA TRP A 68 -7.26 -5.70 0.61
C TRP A 68 -6.40 -4.53 0.11
N SER A 69 -6.41 -3.39 0.83
CA SER A 69 -5.59 -2.23 0.47
C SER A 69 -4.09 -2.52 0.58
N LEU A 70 -3.68 -3.33 1.56
CA LEU A 70 -2.30 -3.77 1.74
C LEU A 70 -1.86 -4.68 0.60
N TYR A 71 -2.63 -5.72 0.28
CA TYR A 71 -2.25 -6.66 -0.78
C TYR A 71 -2.24 -5.99 -2.17
N SER A 72 -3.22 -5.12 -2.45
CA SER A 72 -3.24 -4.35 -3.71
C SER A 72 -2.05 -3.40 -3.84
N SER A 73 -1.72 -2.61 -2.80
CA SER A 73 -0.55 -1.72 -2.83
C SER A 73 0.77 -2.48 -2.93
N THR A 74 0.87 -3.67 -2.32
CA THR A 74 2.02 -4.58 -2.47
C THR A 74 2.19 -5.02 -3.92
N LEU A 75 1.13 -5.47 -4.59
CA LEU A 75 1.19 -5.90 -6.00
C LEU A 75 1.59 -4.74 -6.92
N ILE A 76 1.02 -3.55 -6.71
CA ILE A 76 1.36 -2.35 -7.48
C ILE A 76 2.85 -1.99 -7.29
N PHE A 77 3.39 -2.15 -6.08
CA PHE A 77 4.81 -1.93 -5.81
C PHE A 77 5.72 -2.98 -6.45
N VAL A 78 5.34 -4.26 -6.43
CA VAL A 78 6.23 -5.35 -6.88
C VAL A 78 6.21 -5.54 -8.41
N THR A 79 5.06 -5.32 -9.06
CA THR A 79 4.85 -5.64 -10.49
C THR A 79 5.88 -5.04 -11.46
N PRO A 80 6.35 -3.78 -11.33
CA PRO A 80 7.32 -3.23 -12.27
C PRO A 80 8.70 -3.87 -12.19
N PHE A 81 9.10 -4.35 -11.01
CA PHE A 81 10.41 -4.99 -10.82
C PHE A 81 10.57 -6.26 -11.65
N PHE A 82 9.49 -7.02 -11.85
CA PHE A 82 9.53 -8.20 -12.74
C PHE A 82 9.69 -7.85 -14.22
N SER A 83 9.25 -6.66 -14.62
CA SER A 83 9.42 -6.15 -15.98
C SER A 83 10.77 -5.44 -16.19
N GLY A 84 11.62 -5.37 -15.15
CA GLY A 84 12.88 -4.63 -15.18
C GLY A 84 12.70 -3.12 -15.36
N LYS A 85 11.52 -2.59 -15.01
CA LYS A 85 11.20 -1.16 -15.13
C LYS A 85 11.00 -0.57 -13.74
N SER A 86 11.36 0.70 -13.57
CA SER A 86 10.94 1.47 -12.39
C SER A 86 10.10 2.66 -12.81
N PHE A 87 8.98 2.84 -12.10
CA PHE A 87 8.07 3.96 -12.28
C PHE A 87 7.97 4.76 -10.98
N HIS A 88 7.69 6.06 -11.09
CA HIS A 88 7.55 6.92 -9.90
C HIS A 88 6.36 6.50 -9.03
N TRP A 89 5.22 6.15 -9.65
CA TRP A 89 4.01 5.73 -8.93
C TRP A 89 4.20 4.43 -8.13
N GLN A 90 5.17 3.60 -8.51
CA GLN A 90 5.53 2.39 -7.79
C GLN A 90 6.07 2.72 -6.40
N TRP A 91 6.93 3.72 -6.28
CA TRP A 91 7.51 4.13 -5.00
C TRP A 91 6.48 4.74 -4.06
N GLU A 92 5.54 5.52 -4.59
CA GLU A 92 4.39 6.02 -3.83
C GLU A 92 3.53 4.85 -3.29
N ALA A 93 3.25 3.86 -4.14
CA ALA A 93 2.54 2.65 -3.73
C ALA A 93 3.33 1.86 -2.67
N GLY A 94 4.66 1.81 -2.77
CA GLY A 94 5.54 1.22 -1.75
C GLY A 94 5.45 1.92 -0.40
N ALA A 95 5.42 3.25 -0.37
CA ALA A 95 5.24 4.01 0.86
C ALA A 95 3.88 3.70 1.53
N VAL A 96 2.80 3.68 0.73
CA VAL A 96 1.46 3.30 1.20
C VAL A 96 1.44 1.85 1.71
N CYS A 97 2.07 0.93 0.97
CA CYS A 97 2.19 -0.49 1.36
C CYS A 97 2.86 -0.64 2.73
N VAL A 98 4.00 0.03 2.96
CA VAL A 98 4.72 -0.05 4.24
C VAL A 98 3.89 0.53 5.38
N PHE A 99 3.24 1.68 5.16
CA PHE A 99 2.35 2.28 6.15
C PHE A 99 1.19 1.33 6.52
N LEU A 100 0.51 0.77 5.51
CA LEU A 100 -0.58 -0.18 5.70
C LEU A 100 -0.11 -1.47 6.37
N ALA A 101 1.11 -1.96 6.09
CA ALA A 101 1.65 -3.16 6.71
C ALA A 101 1.82 -2.97 8.22
N TRP A 102 2.41 -1.84 8.63
CA TRP A 102 2.54 -1.50 10.05
C TRP A 102 1.19 -1.23 10.71
N PHE A 103 0.28 -0.56 10.00
CA PHE A 103 -1.06 -0.30 10.51
C PHE A 103 -1.86 -1.61 10.71
N ASN A 104 -1.80 -2.52 9.75
CA ASN A 104 -2.40 -3.84 9.83
C ASN A 104 -1.76 -4.67 10.96
N CYS A 105 -0.43 -4.60 11.13
CA CYS A 105 0.24 -5.19 12.28
C CYS A 105 -0.31 -4.62 13.61
N LEU A 106 -0.54 -3.31 13.69
CA LEU A 106 -1.15 -2.67 14.84
C LEU A 106 -2.55 -3.23 15.13
N VAL A 107 -3.41 -3.35 14.11
CA VAL A 107 -4.75 -3.95 14.24
C VAL A 107 -4.67 -5.44 14.61
N PHE A 108 -3.70 -6.18 14.09
CA PHE A 108 -3.47 -7.58 14.47
C PHE A 108 -3.11 -7.71 15.96
N LEU A 109 -2.36 -6.75 16.51
CA LEU A 109 -2.02 -6.71 17.93
C LEU A 109 -3.24 -6.57 18.85
N GLN A 110 -4.39 -6.10 18.31
CA GLN A 110 -5.66 -6.02 19.02
C GLN A 110 -6.12 -7.37 19.58
N ARG A 111 -5.72 -8.48 18.93
CA ARG A 111 -6.16 -9.84 19.28
C ARG A 111 -5.40 -10.45 20.47
N PHE A 112 -4.35 -9.80 20.98
CA PHE A 112 -3.61 -10.30 22.15
C PHE A 112 -4.17 -9.73 23.46
N ASP A 113 -4.29 -10.54 24.51
CA ASP A 113 -4.95 -10.11 25.75
C ASP A 113 -4.23 -8.96 26.49
N PHE A 114 -2.89 -8.91 26.44
CA PHE A 114 -2.12 -7.89 27.16
C PHE A 114 -2.02 -6.56 26.39
N PHE A 115 -1.70 -6.62 25.10
CA PHE A 115 -1.53 -5.43 24.26
C PHE A 115 -2.84 -4.96 23.62
N GLY A 116 -3.80 -5.86 23.46
CA GLY A 116 -5.00 -5.63 22.67
C GLY A 116 -5.88 -4.52 23.21
N ILE A 117 -6.06 -4.43 24.53
CA ILE A 117 -6.87 -3.36 25.14
C ILE A 117 -6.29 -1.96 24.85
N TYR A 118 -4.96 -1.82 24.87
CA TYR A 118 -4.30 -0.56 24.55
C TYR A 118 -4.44 -0.21 23.07
N VAL A 119 -4.36 -1.21 22.20
CA VAL A 119 -4.57 -1.05 20.76
C VAL A 119 -6.00 -0.64 20.45
N VAL A 120 -7.02 -1.29 21.04
CA VAL A 120 -8.43 -0.92 20.86
C VAL A 120 -8.65 0.54 21.24
N MET A 121 -8.16 0.93 22.41
CA MET A 121 -8.29 2.29 22.92
C MET A 121 -7.57 3.30 22.00
N PHE A 122 -6.38 2.96 21.50
CA PHE A 122 -5.67 3.79 20.54
C PHE A 122 -6.46 3.97 19.24
N LEU A 123 -7.05 2.90 18.68
CA LEU A 123 -7.86 2.96 17.47
C LEU A 123 -9.15 3.76 17.67
N GLU A 124 -9.76 3.69 18.86
CA GLU A 124 -10.93 4.49 19.21
C GLU A 124 -10.60 6.00 19.25
N ILE A 125 -9.47 6.36 19.88
CA ILE A 125 -8.97 7.74 19.87
C ILE A 125 -8.64 8.17 18.44
N LEU A 126 -7.93 7.36 17.67
CA LEU A 126 -7.58 7.65 16.28
C LEU A 126 -8.84 7.93 15.43
N ARG A 127 -9.91 7.15 15.61
CA ARG A 127 -11.19 7.37 14.93
C ARG A 127 -11.77 8.75 15.25
N THR A 128 -11.78 9.14 16.53
CA THR A 128 -12.25 10.48 16.91
C THR A 128 -11.36 11.59 16.35
N LEU A 129 -10.05 11.37 16.31
CA LEU A 129 -9.07 12.30 15.77
C LEU A 129 -9.29 12.52 14.27
N VAL A 130 -9.45 11.45 13.49
CA VAL A 130 -9.76 11.53 12.05
C VAL A 130 -11.06 12.28 11.81
N GLN A 131 -12.11 12.02 12.60
CA GLN A 131 -13.38 12.75 12.47
C GLN A 131 -13.20 14.25 12.70
N VAL A 132 -12.43 14.64 13.72
CA VAL A 132 -12.14 16.04 14.02
C VAL A 132 -11.26 16.68 12.93
N LEU A 133 -10.24 15.97 12.43
CA LEU A 133 -9.41 16.42 11.32
C LEU A 133 -10.25 16.67 10.06
N CYS A 134 -11.20 15.79 9.72
CA CYS A 134 -12.10 16.00 8.58
C CYS A 134 -12.90 17.31 8.68
N VAL A 135 -13.37 17.67 9.88
CA VAL A 135 -14.05 18.95 10.12
C VAL A 135 -13.07 20.11 9.96
N PHE A 136 -11.86 20.00 10.52
CA PHE A 136 -10.82 21.02 10.36
C PHE A 136 -10.37 21.19 8.89
N SER A 137 -10.36 20.13 8.09
CA SER A 137 -10.01 20.20 6.67
C SER A 137 -10.89 21.18 5.89
N ILE A 138 -12.18 21.34 6.26
CA ILE A 138 -13.08 22.32 5.63
C ILE A 138 -12.58 23.75 5.90
N LEU A 139 -12.15 24.03 7.14
CA LEU A 139 -11.60 25.34 7.51
C LEU A 139 -10.28 25.61 6.80
N ILE A 140 -9.42 24.59 6.68
CA ILE A 140 -8.17 24.70 5.93
C ILE A 140 -8.45 25.02 4.46
N ILE A 141 -9.42 24.38 3.82
CA ILE A 141 -9.79 24.67 2.42
C ILE A 141 -10.40 26.08 2.29
N ALA A 142 -11.15 26.54 3.29
CA ALA A 142 -11.82 27.84 3.24
C ALA A 142 -10.89 29.03 3.50
N PHE A 143 -9.84 28.86 4.32
CA PHE A 143 -8.99 29.95 4.80
C PHE A 143 -7.48 29.76 4.56
N GLY A 144 -7.03 28.57 4.17
CA GLY A 144 -5.61 28.22 3.93
C GLY A 144 -5.21 28.34 2.48
#